data_AF-A0A838EJ16-F1
#
_entry.id   AF-A0A838EJ16-F1
#
_cell.length_a   1.000
_cell.length_b   1.000
_cell.length_c   1.000
_cell.angle_alpha   90.00
_cell.angle_beta   90.00
_cell.angle_gamma   90.00
#
_symmetry.space_group_name_H-M   'P 1'
#
loop_
_entity.id
_entity.type
_entity.pdbx_description
1 polymer ?
#
loop_
_entity_poly.entity_id
_entity_poly.type
_entity_poly.pdbx_seq_one_letter_code
_entity_poly.pdbx_strand_id
1 'polypeptide(L)'
;IGLNAGDNAFDPTRTVVFTWPDVPAGAPDNYQAAGQVIPVQSMSNATILAFLGSATNGASSGTATIKYTDGSTQDFTLGFSDWTLNGNTNQPSYGNAISYTTSYRNNAHLTNGKDTIQTYIFYSSVNLEAGKQVASVTLPTTVTGGQMHVFAVTTK
;
A
#
# COMPACT_ATOMS: atom_id res chain seq x y z
N ILE A 1 -8.19 2.28 -16.81
CA ILE A 1 -9.04 2.65 -15.65
C ILE A 1 -8.11 3.42 -14.73
N GLY A 2 -8.38 4.71 -14.52
CA GLY A 2 -7.56 5.57 -13.67
C GLY A 2 -8.09 5.56 -12.24
N LEU A 3 -7.19 5.59 -11.27
CA LEU A 3 -7.50 5.94 -9.89
C LEU A 3 -7.53 7.47 -9.79
N ASN A 4 -8.70 8.06 -9.56
CA ASN A 4 -8.79 9.50 -9.29
C ASN A 4 -8.84 9.75 -7.78
N ALA A 5 -8.53 10.99 -7.38
CA ALA A 5 -8.65 11.40 -5.99
C ALA A 5 -10.07 11.15 -5.46
N GLY A 6 -10.16 10.55 -4.28
CA GLY A 6 -11.42 10.23 -3.61
C GLY A 6 -12.22 9.06 -4.20
N ASP A 7 -11.75 8.41 -5.28
CA ASP A 7 -12.41 7.22 -5.82
C ASP A 7 -12.30 6.02 -4.85
N ASN A 8 -13.21 5.06 -5.02
CA ASN A 8 -13.00 3.74 -4.45
C ASN A 8 -11.88 3.02 -5.21
N ALA A 9 -10.95 2.46 -4.45
CA ALA A 9 -9.95 1.53 -4.93
C ALA A 9 -10.26 0.09 -4.47
N PHE A 10 -9.68 -0.90 -5.13
CA PHE A 10 -10.03 -2.30 -4.97
C PHE A 10 -8.77 -3.15 -4.99
N ASP A 11 -8.82 -4.29 -4.30
CA ASP A 11 -7.86 -5.37 -4.54
C ASP A 11 -8.08 -5.99 -5.95
N PRO A 12 -7.18 -6.87 -6.42
CA PRO A 12 -7.28 -7.45 -7.77
C PRO A 12 -8.56 -8.25 -8.01
N THR A 13 -9.15 -8.82 -6.94
CA THR A 13 -10.39 -9.60 -7.04
C THR A 13 -11.65 -8.77 -6.84
N ARG A 14 -11.51 -7.48 -6.51
CA ARG A 14 -12.60 -6.54 -6.20
C ARG A 14 -13.51 -6.99 -5.07
N THR A 15 -12.92 -7.66 -4.07
CA THR A 15 -13.61 -8.11 -2.87
C THR A 15 -13.22 -7.33 -1.61
N VAL A 16 -12.17 -6.51 -1.68
CA VAL A 16 -11.74 -5.53 -0.68
C VAL A 16 -11.89 -4.14 -1.30
N VAL A 17 -12.49 -3.21 -0.56
CA VAL A 17 -12.68 -1.82 -1.00
C VAL A 17 -11.86 -0.89 -0.10
N PHE A 18 -11.15 0.02 -0.75
CA PHE A 18 -10.32 1.05 -0.14
C PHE A 18 -10.85 2.41 -0.51
N THR A 19 -10.74 3.38 0.40
CA THR A 19 -10.86 4.79 0.04
C THR A 19 -9.51 5.25 -0.51
N TRP A 20 -9.49 5.66 -1.78
CA TRP A 20 -8.28 6.25 -2.36
C TRP A 20 -8.06 7.67 -1.79
N PRO A 21 -6.81 8.12 -1.58
CA PRO A 21 -6.51 9.47 -1.13
C PRO A 21 -7.29 10.55 -1.91
N ASP A 22 -7.97 11.43 -1.17
CA ASP A 22 -8.71 12.56 -1.73
C ASP A 22 -7.91 13.85 -1.54
N VAL A 23 -6.87 14.01 -2.36
CA VAL A 23 -6.00 15.19 -2.33
C VAL A 23 -5.80 15.76 -3.75
N PRO A 24 -5.62 17.08 -3.90
CA PRO A 24 -5.32 17.68 -5.19
C PRO A 24 -4.02 17.14 -5.80
N ALA A 25 -3.93 17.17 -7.13
CA ALA A 25 -2.71 16.78 -7.84
C ALA A 25 -1.49 17.58 -7.35
N GLY A 26 -0.40 16.89 -7.02
CA GLY A 26 0.83 17.50 -6.50
C GLY A 26 0.86 17.67 -4.98
N ALA A 27 -0.24 17.42 -4.26
CA ALA A 27 -0.22 17.27 -2.82
C ALA A 27 0.26 15.85 -2.42
N PRO A 28 0.85 15.67 -1.23
CA PRO A 28 1.17 14.34 -0.72
C PRO A 28 -0.08 13.46 -0.61
N ASP A 29 -0.05 12.30 -1.27
CA ASP A 29 -1.16 11.35 -1.39
C ASP A 29 -0.83 9.97 -0.77
N ASN A 30 0.30 9.83 -0.10
CA ASN A 30 0.73 8.58 0.50
C ASN A 30 1.58 8.83 1.75
N TYR A 31 1.70 7.79 2.57
CA TYR A 31 2.69 7.74 3.64
C TYR A 31 3.95 7.04 3.15
N GLN A 32 5.08 7.73 3.19
CA GLN A 32 6.38 7.07 3.20
C GLN A 32 6.66 6.55 4.62
N ALA A 33 6.84 5.24 4.77
CA ALA A 33 6.95 4.59 6.08
C ALA A 33 8.09 5.18 6.94
N ALA A 34 7.72 5.70 8.10
CA ALA A 34 8.61 6.29 9.11
C ALA A 34 8.01 6.20 10.53
N GLY A 35 7.18 5.19 10.79
CA GLY A 35 6.54 4.99 12.11
C GLY A 35 5.18 5.67 12.29
N GLN A 36 4.51 6.08 11.20
CA GLN A 36 3.19 6.69 11.29
C GLN A 36 2.18 5.72 11.92
N VAL A 37 1.34 6.25 12.82
CA VAL A 37 0.19 5.53 13.37
C VAL A 37 -1.05 5.94 12.60
N ILE A 38 -1.63 5.00 11.86
CA ILE A 38 -2.80 5.20 11.02
C ILE A 38 -4.02 4.62 11.75
N PRO A 39 -5.00 5.43 12.16
CA PRO A 39 -6.27 4.94 12.67
C PRO A 39 -7.00 4.14 11.61
N VAL A 40 -7.61 3.02 11.99
CA VAL A 40 -8.35 2.16 11.07
C VAL A 40 -9.78 2.03 11.57
N GLN A 41 -10.74 2.34 10.71
CA GLN A 41 -12.14 2.01 10.96
C GLN A 41 -12.36 0.53 10.61
N SER A 42 -12.26 -0.34 11.61
CA SER A 42 -12.43 -1.78 11.42
C SER A 42 -13.87 -2.12 11.03
N MET A 43 -14.03 -2.94 10.00
CA MET A 43 -15.31 -3.55 9.66
C MET A 43 -15.67 -4.64 10.67
N SER A 44 -16.97 -4.86 10.86
CA SER A 44 -17.47 -5.91 11.75
C SER A 44 -17.05 -7.29 11.25
N ASN A 45 -16.55 -8.13 12.14
CA ASN A 45 -16.07 -9.49 11.84
C ASN A 45 -14.91 -9.54 10.83
N ALA A 46 -14.13 -8.47 10.72
CA ALA A 46 -12.95 -8.47 9.88
C ALA A 46 -11.97 -9.58 10.28
N THR A 47 -11.38 -10.20 9.27
CA THR A 47 -10.40 -11.28 9.38
C THR A 47 -9.05 -10.90 8.77
N ILE A 48 -9.00 -9.83 7.96
CA ILE A 48 -7.76 -9.32 7.37
C ILE A 48 -7.62 -7.81 7.53
N LEU A 49 -6.37 -7.36 7.63
CA LEU A 49 -5.96 -5.97 7.39
C LEU A 49 -5.26 -5.93 6.03
N ALA A 50 -5.71 -5.05 5.14
CA ALA A 50 -5.24 -4.97 3.77
C ALA A 50 -4.69 -3.58 3.44
N PHE A 51 -3.76 -3.53 2.49
CA PHE A 51 -3.04 -2.34 2.10
C PHE A 51 -2.95 -2.22 0.58
N LEU A 52 -3.00 -0.97 0.10
CA LEU A 52 -2.51 -0.59 -1.22
C LEU A 52 -1.21 0.20 -1.07
N GLY A 53 -0.16 -0.24 -1.76
CA GLY A 53 1.18 0.32 -1.61
C GLY A 53 2.12 -0.05 -2.75
N SER A 54 3.31 0.54 -2.71
CA SER A 54 4.43 0.22 -3.60
C SER A 54 5.73 0.72 -2.97
N ALA A 55 6.87 0.24 -3.45
CA ALA A 55 8.17 0.77 -3.07
C ALA A 55 8.83 1.57 -4.20
N THR A 56 9.73 2.50 -3.86
CA THR A 56 10.59 3.18 -4.83
C THR A 56 12.06 2.89 -4.56
N ASN A 57 12.88 2.86 -5.62
CA ASN A 57 14.31 2.52 -5.54
C ASN A 57 14.55 1.08 -5.05
N GLY A 58 13.69 0.14 -5.47
CA GLY A 58 13.79 -1.27 -5.10
C GLY A 58 12.66 -1.72 -4.18
N ALA A 59 12.48 -3.03 -4.10
CA ALA A 59 11.53 -3.65 -3.17
C ALA A 59 11.89 -3.28 -1.71
N SER A 60 10.88 -3.12 -0.86
CA SER A 60 11.05 -2.63 0.51
C SER A 60 10.22 -3.45 1.50
N SER A 61 10.78 -3.76 2.66
CA SER A 61 10.06 -4.42 3.76
C SER A 61 10.46 -3.92 5.13
N GLY A 62 9.54 -4.03 6.10
CA GLY A 62 9.78 -3.68 7.49
C GLY A 62 8.72 -4.25 8.41
N THR A 63 8.95 -4.17 9.72
CA THR A 63 7.99 -4.63 10.74
C THR A 63 6.96 -3.53 10.98
N ALA A 64 5.69 -3.86 10.81
CA ALA A 64 4.55 -3.04 11.16
C ALA A 64 3.80 -3.68 12.35
N THR A 65 3.05 -2.86 13.08
CA THR A 65 2.33 -3.31 14.29
C THR A 65 0.86 -2.96 14.18
N ILE A 66 -0.01 -3.96 14.29
CA ILE A 66 -1.45 -3.78 14.48
C ILE A 66 -1.68 -3.52 15.97
N LYS A 67 -2.45 -2.48 16.31
CA LYS A 67 -3.02 -2.30 17.63
C LYS A 67 -4.52 -2.61 17.58
N TYR A 68 -4.97 -3.50 18.44
CA TYR A 68 -6.37 -3.88 18.56
C TYR A 68 -7.11 -3.00 19.58
N THR A 69 -8.44 -2.98 19.49
CA THR A 69 -9.30 -2.17 20.36
C THR A 69 -9.27 -2.57 21.83
N ASP A 70 -8.88 -3.81 22.14
CA ASP A 70 -8.70 -4.29 23.51
C ASP A 70 -7.30 -4.03 24.08
N GLY A 71 -6.45 -3.36 23.29
CA GLY A 71 -5.09 -2.98 23.68
C GLY A 71 -4.02 -4.00 23.34
N SER A 72 -4.36 -5.21 22.88
CA SER A 72 -3.34 -6.15 22.39
C SER A 72 -2.73 -5.70 21.06
N THR A 73 -1.57 -6.23 20.72
CA THR A 73 -0.83 -5.87 19.49
C THR A 73 -0.38 -7.11 18.75
N GLN A 74 -0.32 -7.02 17.42
CA GLN A 74 0.24 -8.04 16.55
C GLN A 74 1.26 -7.42 15.61
N ASP A 75 2.50 -7.92 15.66
CA ASP A 75 3.53 -7.55 14.71
C ASP A 75 3.43 -8.40 13.44
N PHE A 76 3.74 -7.79 12.30
CA PHE A 76 3.81 -8.47 11.02
C PHE A 76 4.83 -7.80 10.10
N THR A 77 5.34 -8.54 9.12
CA THR A 77 6.18 -7.96 8.06
C THR A 77 5.29 -7.38 6.97
N LEU A 78 5.38 -6.06 6.76
CA LEU A 78 4.82 -5.39 5.60
C LEU A 78 5.90 -5.29 4.53
N GLY A 79 5.58 -5.69 3.31
CA GLY A 79 6.50 -5.65 2.18
C GLY A 79 5.82 -5.20 0.91
N PHE A 80 6.51 -4.36 0.14
CA PHE A 80 6.06 -3.89 -1.17
C PHE A 80 7.15 -4.04 -2.23
N SER A 81 6.73 -4.49 -3.40
CA SER A 81 7.54 -4.54 -4.61
C SER A 81 7.86 -3.14 -5.11
N ASP A 82 8.98 -2.98 -5.83
CA ASP A 82 9.26 -1.73 -6.54
C ASP A 82 8.12 -1.40 -7.53
N TRP A 83 7.69 -0.15 -7.55
CA TRP A 83 6.57 0.34 -8.33
C TRP A 83 6.76 0.22 -9.85
N THR A 84 7.99 0.00 -10.33
CA THR A 84 8.29 -0.34 -11.73
C THR A 84 8.78 -1.77 -11.90
N LEU A 85 8.79 -2.58 -10.84
CA LEU A 85 9.46 -3.88 -10.78
C LEU A 85 10.92 -3.81 -11.26
N ASN A 86 11.66 -2.79 -10.82
CA ASN A 86 13.02 -2.48 -11.29
C ASN A 86 13.10 -2.34 -12.82
N GLY A 87 12.16 -1.58 -13.39
CA GLY A 87 12.01 -1.42 -14.82
C GLY A 87 11.63 -2.71 -15.55
N ASN A 88 10.62 -3.40 -15.03
CA ASN A 88 10.06 -4.65 -15.54
C ASN A 88 11.06 -5.81 -15.60
N THR A 89 12.13 -5.76 -14.81
CA THR A 89 13.14 -6.84 -14.75
C THR A 89 12.84 -7.86 -13.64
N ASN A 90 12.00 -7.50 -12.67
CA ASN A 90 11.62 -8.35 -11.55
C ASN A 90 10.15 -8.78 -11.60
N GLN A 91 9.82 -9.85 -10.86
CA GLN A 91 8.45 -10.23 -10.55
C GLN A 91 8.01 -9.61 -9.21
N PRO A 92 6.68 -9.51 -8.94
CA PRO A 92 6.19 -9.11 -7.62
C PRO A 92 6.82 -9.94 -6.49
N SER A 93 7.27 -9.26 -5.45
CA SER A 93 7.87 -9.80 -4.23
C SER A 93 6.85 -9.88 -3.10
N TYR A 94 7.20 -10.56 -2.00
CA TYR A 94 6.42 -10.60 -0.74
C TYR A 94 4.97 -11.10 -0.90
N GLY A 95 4.68 -11.88 -1.96
CA GLY A 95 3.31 -12.31 -2.26
C GLY A 95 2.37 -11.18 -2.66
N ASN A 96 2.90 -10.01 -3.03
CA ASN A 96 2.10 -8.89 -3.51
C ASN A 96 1.32 -9.27 -4.78
N ALA A 97 0.08 -8.80 -4.86
CA ALA A 97 -0.74 -8.91 -6.07
C ALA A 97 -0.89 -7.54 -6.74
N ILE A 98 -0.97 -7.49 -8.07
CA ILE A 98 -1.10 -6.23 -8.82
C ILE A 98 -2.57 -5.79 -8.80
N SER A 99 -2.86 -4.65 -8.17
CA SER A 99 -4.22 -4.07 -8.18
C SER A 99 -4.42 -3.10 -9.33
N TYR A 100 -3.40 -2.28 -9.61
CA TYR A 100 -3.44 -1.29 -10.68
C TYR A 100 -2.16 -1.30 -11.49
N THR A 101 -2.32 -1.00 -12.77
CA THR A 101 -1.22 -0.82 -13.71
C THR A 101 -1.46 0.43 -14.52
N THR A 102 -0.42 1.25 -14.67
CA THR A 102 -0.40 2.34 -15.65
C THR A 102 0.66 2.04 -16.71
N SER A 103 0.44 2.53 -17.93
CA SER A 103 1.33 2.29 -19.07
C SER A 103 2.53 3.23 -19.13
N TYR A 104 2.62 4.22 -18.24
CA TYR A 104 3.70 5.20 -18.21
C TYR A 104 3.80 5.89 -16.85
N ARG A 105 4.97 6.47 -16.56
CA ARG A 105 5.14 7.48 -15.51
C ARG A 105 5.38 8.87 -16.10
N ASN A 106 4.98 9.89 -15.35
CA ASN A 106 5.35 11.26 -15.68
C ASN A 106 6.87 11.44 -15.50
N ASN A 107 7.53 12.03 -16.50
CA ASN A 107 8.95 12.34 -16.44
C ASN A 107 9.20 13.69 -17.10
N ALA A 108 9.42 14.72 -16.28
CA ALA A 108 9.65 16.09 -16.75
C ALA A 108 10.95 16.26 -17.56
N HIS A 109 11.85 15.28 -17.52
CA HIS A 109 13.10 15.31 -18.29
C HIS A 109 12.93 14.80 -19.73
N LEU A 110 11.77 14.21 -20.08
CA LEU A 110 11.48 13.73 -21.44
C LEU A 110 10.64 14.77 -22.20
N THR A 111 10.91 14.93 -23.50
CA THR A 111 10.25 15.93 -24.37
C THR A 111 8.73 15.77 -24.44
N ASN A 112 8.21 14.55 -24.34
CA ASN A 112 6.78 14.25 -24.31
C ASN A 112 6.21 14.18 -22.87
N GLY A 113 7.04 14.42 -21.85
CA GLY A 113 6.68 14.33 -20.44
C GLY A 113 6.40 12.92 -19.91
N LYS A 114 6.64 11.87 -20.70
CA LYS A 114 6.21 10.49 -20.40
C LYS A 114 7.31 9.47 -20.64
N ASP A 115 7.57 8.68 -19.61
CA ASP A 115 8.39 7.47 -19.69
C ASP A 115 7.45 6.25 -19.72
N THR A 116 7.51 5.44 -20.79
CA THR A 116 6.57 4.34 -21.06
C THR A 116 6.83 3.06 -20.25
N ILE A 117 7.61 3.18 -19.17
CA ILE A 117 7.75 2.11 -18.20
C ILE A 117 6.41 1.89 -17.47
N GLN A 118 6.02 0.63 -17.35
CA GLN A 118 4.82 0.28 -16.60
C GLN A 118 5.03 0.55 -15.12
N THR A 119 3.96 0.98 -14.47
CA THR A 119 3.96 1.23 -13.03
C THR A 119 2.80 0.54 -12.35
N TYR A 120 2.98 0.21 -11.09
CA TYR A 120 2.10 -0.70 -10.37
C TYR A 120 1.74 -0.19 -8.98
N ILE A 121 0.49 -0.38 -8.58
CA ILE A 121 0.05 -0.37 -7.18
C ILE A 121 -0.25 -1.80 -6.78
N PHE A 122 0.34 -2.21 -5.66
CA PHE A 122 0.25 -3.57 -5.16
C PHE A 122 -0.71 -3.68 -3.98
N TYR A 123 -1.37 -4.83 -3.90
CA TYR A 123 -2.13 -5.29 -2.76
C TYR A 123 -1.25 -6.16 -1.87
N SER A 124 -1.36 -5.94 -0.56
CA SER A 124 -0.79 -6.78 0.49
C SER A 124 -1.79 -6.91 1.63
N SER A 125 -1.76 -8.02 2.36
CA SER A 125 -2.65 -8.23 3.51
C SER A 125 -2.04 -9.13 4.56
N VAL A 126 -2.55 -9.01 5.78
CA VAL A 126 -2.20 -9.85 6.93
C VAL A 126 -3.48 -10.32 7.61
N ASN A 127 -3.47 -11.57 8.07
CA ASN A 127 -4.57 -12.12 8.87
C ASN A 127 -4.59 -11.49 10.26
N LEU A 128 -5.78 -11.12 10.71
CA LEU A 128 -6.01 -10.66 12.06
C LEU A 128 -6.05 -11.84 13.02
N GLU A 129 -5.70 -11.57 14.27
CA GLU A 129 -5.98 -12.48 15.37
C GLU A 129 -7.51 -12.68 15.49
N ALA A 130 -7.92 -13.94 15.69
CA ALA A 130 -9.33 -14.31 15.67
C ALA A 130 -10.15 -13.54 16.71
N GLY A 131 -11.24 -12.92 16.26
CA GLY A 131 -12.15 -12.16 17.12
C GLY A 131 -11.66 -10.77 17.53
N LYS A 132 -10.49 -10.32 17.05
CA LYS A 132 -9.95 -9.00 17.35
C LYS A 132 -10.39 -7.96 16.33
N GLN A 133 -10.53 -6.72 16.79
CA GLN A 133 -10.90 -5.57 15.96
C GLN A 133 -9.75 -4.57 15.92
N VAL A 134 -9.36 -4.14 14.72
CA VAL A 134 -8.24 -3.22 14.54
C VAL A 134 -8.63 -1.83 15.03
N ALA A 135 -7.76 -1.21 15.83
CA ALA A 135 -7.87 0.20 16.20
C ALA A 135 -6.96 1.08 15.33
N SER A 136 -5.72 0.63 15.12
CA SER A 136 -4.74 1.34 14.29
C SER A 136 -3.67 0.39 13.77
N VAL A 137 -2.94 0.83 12.76
CA VAL A 137 -1.67 0.22 12.35
C VAL A 137 -0.54 1.23 12.46
N THR A 138 0.57 0.82 13.06
CA THR A 138 1.83 1.55 13.04
C THR A 138 2.68 1.02 11.89
N LEU A 139 3.01 1.90 10.94
CA LEU A 139 3.90 1.58 9.83
C LEU A 139 5.34 1.33 10.32
N PRO A 140 6.19 0.65 9.52
CA PRO A 140 7.58 0.46 9.91
C PRO A 140 8.30 1.78 10.17
N THR A 141 9.03 1.86 11.28
CA THR A 141 9.92 3.00 11.59
C THR A 141 11.15 3.00 10.68
N THR A 142 11.63 1.81 10.32
CA THR A 142 12.71 1.58 9.38
C THR A 142 12.31 0.49 8.40
N VAL A 143 12.83 0.59 7.17
CA VAL A 143 12.62 -0.40 6.12
C VAL A 143 13.97 -0.84 5.54
N THR A 144 14.02 -2.07 5.05
CA THR A 144 15.14 -2.62 4.30
C THR A 144 14.84 -2.52 2.81
N GLY A 145 15.83 -2.10 2.01
CA GLY A 145 15.72 -1.99 0.56
C GLY A 145 15.34 -0.58 0.11
N GLY A 146 14.30 -0.46 -0.72
CA GLY A 146 13.80 0.83 -1.20
C GLY A 146 12.98 1.60 -0.15
N GLN A 147 12.28 2.64 -0.60
CA GLN A 147 11.38 3.44 0.23
C GLN A 147 9.96 2.89 0.11
N MET A 148 9.31 2.62 1.24
CA MET A 148 7.96 2.05 1.28
C MET A 148 6.90 3.14 1.28
N HIS A 149 5.93 3.05 0.36
CA HIS A 149 4.78 3.96 0.26
C HIS A 149 3.47 3.19 0.50
N VAL A 150 2.62 3.72 1.38
CA VAL A 150 1.26 3.22 1.65
C VAL A 150 0.25 4.29 1.24
N PHE A 151 -0.64 3.93 0.32
CA PHE A 151 -1.68 4.83 -0.20
C PHE A 151 -3.00 4.65 0.53
N ALA A 152 -3.35 3.42 0.89
CA ALA A 152 -4.60 3.13 1.57
C ALA A 152 -4.49 1.88 2.46
N VAL A 153 -5.31 1.85 3.50
CA VAL A 153 -5.46 0.72 4.42
C VAL A 153 -6.95 0.51 4.70
N THR A 154 -7.38 -0.75 4.78
CA THR A 154 -8.75 -1.13 5.15
C THR A 154 -8.75 -2.50 5.79
N THR A 155 -9.88 -2.91 6.35
CA THR A 155 -10.08 -4.27 6.86
C THR A 155 -11.02 -5.05 5.93
N LYS A 156 -11.19 -6.36 6.14
CA LYS A 156 -12.25 -7.16 5.51
C LYS A 156 -12.55 -8.39 6.35
#